data_AF-A0A656QUL4-F1
#
_entry.id   AF-A0A656QUL4-F1
#
_cell.length_a   1.000
_cell.length_b   1.000
_cell.length_c   1.000
_cell.angle_alpha   90.00
_cell.angle_beta   90.00
_cell.angle_gamma   90.00
#
_symmetry.space_group_name_H-M   'P 1'
#
loop_
_entity.id
_entity.type
_entity.pdbx_description
1 polymer ?
#
loop_
_entity_poly.entity_id
_entity_poly.type
_entity_poly.pdbx_seq_one_letter_code
_entity_poly.pdbx_strand_id
1 'polypeptide(L)'
;MSGLPMASNLYFDNHFKKQGVKLLPNEFYMTSEDMVLVTVLGSCVAACIHDRTAGIGGMNHFMLPDDGCDASHASSDSMRYGAYAMEVLINELIKRGGRRERFEAKVFGGGAVLAGMTTINIGDRNSEFVRRYLALEKIRIVAEDLQGAHPRKVAFMPRSGQVMVKKLKTAHDPVVVEREQALVQRTPEERAERLAKARARVELFQSNAKPRAESFTTNASAAKRPRVELFTSRLKTVEEA
;
A
#
# COMPACT_ATOMS: atom_id res chain seq x y z
N MET A 1 10.98 -0.89 -24.33
CA MET A 1 11.29 -0.24 -23.04
C MET A 1 10.13 -0.50 -22.08
N SER A 2 10.21 -1.52 -21.22
CA SER A 2 9.17 -1.68 -20.19
C SER A 2 9.42 -0.66 -19.09
N GLY A 3 8.65 0.43 -19.08
CA GLY A 3 8.73 1.45 -18.03
C GLY A 3 8.44 0.86 -16.65
N LEU A 4 9.10 1.40 -15.63
CA LEU A 4 8.76 1.14 -14.23
C LEU A 4 7.25 1.43 -13.99
N PRO A 5 6.59 0.78 -13.01
CA PRO A 5 5.20 1.04 -12.62
C PRO A 5 4.92 2.45 -12.06
N MET A 6 5.54 3.49 -12.59
CA MET A 6 5.38 4.84 -12.07
C MET A 6 4.03 5.42 -12.52
N ALA A 7 3.22 5.89 -11.57
CA ALA A 7 1.94 6.51 -11.87
C ALA A 7 2.13 7.78 -12.73
N SER A 8 1.28 7.97 -13.74
CA SER A 8 1.31 9.14 -14.64
C SER A 8 0.06 10.04 -14.52
N ASN A 9 -0.89 9.68 -13.64
CA ASN A 9 -2.16 10.37 -13.47
C ASN A 9 -2.00 11.64 -12.62
N LEU A 10 -1.34 12.65 -13.19
CA LEU A 10 -1.15 13.98 -12.61
C LEU A 10 -2.43 14.82 -12.74
N TYR A 11 -2.79 15.54 -11.68
CA TYR A 11 -3.94 16.44 -11.64
C TYR A 11 -3.73 17.54 -10.59
N PHE A 12 -4.55 18.58 -10.61
CA PHE A 12 -4.57 19.57 -9.52
C PHE A 12 -5.61 19.17 -8.46
N ASP A 13 -5.18 18.96 -7.21
CA ASP A 13 -6.10 18.64 -6.12
C ASP A 13 -6.66 19.93 -5.50
N ASN A 14 -7.97 20.14 -5.68
CA ASN A 14 -8.67 21.33 -5.21
C ASN A 14 -8.82 21.40 -3.68
N HIS A 15 -8.75 20.27 -2.96
CA HIS A 15 -8.85 20.22 -1.51
C HIS A 15 -7.53 20.61 -0.85
N PHE A 16 -6.42 20.08 -1.37
CA PHE A 16 -5.08 20.37 -0.87
C PHE A 16 -4.43 21.60 -1.51
N LYS A 17 -5.00 22.13 -2.60
CA LYS A 17 -4.47 23.24 -3.40
C LYS A 17 -3.03 22.99 -3.87
N LYS A 18 -2.76 21.75 -4.30
CA LYS A 18 -1.44 21.26 -4.72
C LYS A 18 -1.57 20.41 -5.98
N GLN A 19 -0.46 20.23 -6.68
CA GLN A 19 -0.37 19.16 -7.67
C GLN A 19 -0.59 17.82 -6.97
N GLY A 20 -1.18 16.87 -7.69
CA GLY A 20 -1.60 15.58 -7.16
C GLY A 20 -1.32 14.46 -8.13
N VAL A 21 -1.07 13.26 -7.61
CA VAL A 21 -0.96 12.03 -8.41
C VAL A 21 -1.93 11.00 -7.86
N LYS A 22 -2.74 10.41 -8.73
CA LYS A 22 -3.64 9.32 -8.36
C LYS A 22 -2.97 7.98 -8.66
N LEU A 23 -2.72 7.20 -7.61
CA LEU A 23 -2.08 5.88 -7.74
C LEU A 23 -3.15 4.80 -7.91
N LEU A 24 -3.03 4.04 -9.00
CA LEU A 24 -3.79 2.84 -9.25
C LEU A 24 -3.08 1.60 -8.69
N PRO A 25 -3.77 0.45 -8.59
CA PRO A 25 -3.12 -0.78 -8.14
C PRO A 25 -1.91 -1.11 -9.01
N ASN A 26 -0.84 -1.58 -8.36
CA ASN A 26 0.44 -1.95 -8.94
C ASN A 26 1.26 -0.77 -9.46
N GLU A 27 0.93 0.46 -9.05
CA GLU A 27 1.70 1.66 -9.31
C GLU A 27 2.42 2.15 -8.05
N PHE A 28 3.48 2.93 -8.27
CA PHE A 28 4.13 3.71 -7.24
C PHE A 28 4.40 5.12 -7.75
N TYR A 29 4.68 6.03 -6.84
CA TYR A 29 5.16 7.36 -7.18
C TYR A 29 6.06 7.89 -6.06
N MET A 30 7.10 8.60 -6.44
CA MET A 30 8.05 9.23 -5.51
C MET A 30 8.37 10.65 -5.97
N THR A 31 8.57 11.54 -5.01
CA THR A 31 8.79 12.96 -5.28
C THR A 31 9.43 13.66 -4.08
N SER A 32 10.12 14.76 -4.38
CA SER A 32 10.59 15.77 -3.42
C SER A 32 9.78 17.06 -3.52
N GLU A 33 8.86 17.14 -4.47
CA GLU A 33 8.01 18.30 -4.71
C GLU A 33 6.89 18.40 -3.68
N ASP A 34 6.37 19.60 -3.50
CA ASP A 34 5.25 19.89 -2.61
C ASP A 34 3.90 19.51 -3.27
N MET A 35 3.63 18.21 -3.31
CA MET A 35 2.46 17.62 -3.98
C MET A 35 1.78 16.56 -3.10
N VAL A 36 0.61 16.08 -3.54
CA VAL A 36 -0.17 15.06 -2.83
C VAL A 36 -0.29 13.77 -3.64
N LEU A 37 0.01 12.63 -3.02
CA LEU A 37 -0.22 11.31 -3.62
C LEU A 37 -1.50 10.74 -3.04
N VAL A 38 -2.44 10.33 -3.90
CA VAL A 38 -3.77 9.90 -3.49
C VAL A 38 -4.07 8.50 -4.01
N THR A 39 -4.61 7.64 -3.15
CA THR A 39 -5.09 6.32 -3.52
C THR A 39 -6.36 5.94 -2.75
N VAL A 40 -7.11 4.96 -3.28
CA VAL A 40 -8.25 4.34 -2.62
C VAL A 40 -7.98 2.84 -2.46
N LEU A 41 -8.06 2.39 -1.21
CA LEU A 41 -7.65 1.07 -0.78
C LEU A 41 -8.86 0.28 -0.25
N GLY A 42 -9.08 -0.89 -0.85
CA GLY A 42 -9.86 -1.99 -0.29
C GLY A 42 -8.93 -3.00 0.36
N SER A 43 -8.85 -4.21 -0.20
CA SER A 43 -7.95 -5.28 0.29
C SER A 43 -6.47 -5.00 0.01
N CYS A 44 -6.17 -4.14 -0.98
CA CYS A 44 -4.81 -3.64 -1.25
C CYS A 44 -4.20 -2.90 -0.05
N VAL A 45 -2.88 -2.79 -0.04
CA VAL A 45 -2.13 -1.99 0.93
C VAL A 45 -1.28 -0.94 0.21
N ALA A 46 -1.15 0.23 0.83
CA ALA A 46 -0.20 1.25 0.45
C ALA A 46 0.84 1.45 1.54
N ALA A 47 2.11 1.48 1.15
CA ALA A 47 3.21 1.95 2.00
C ALA A 47 3.64 3.34 1.57
N CYS A 48 3.59 4.29 2.50
CA CYS A 48 4.13 5.63 2.36
C CYS A 48 5.49 5.67 3.05
N ILE A 49 6.58 5.89 2.31
CA ILE A 49 7.94 5.97 2.84
C ILE A 49 8.42 7.41 2.72
N HIS A 50 9.04 7.92 3.78
CA HIS A 50 9.50 9.30 3.88
C HIS A 50 10.91 9.37 4.48
N ASP A 51 11.78 10.18 3.89
CA ASP A 51 13.00 10.69 4.52
C ASP A 51 12.78 12.15 4.88
N ARG A 52 12.56 12.42 6.17
CA ARG A 52 12.31 13.76 6.69
C ARG A 52 13.45 14.73 6.43
N THR A 53 14.70 14.25 6.46
CA THR A 53 15.87 15.11 6.31
C THR A 53 16.09 15.48 4.85
N ALA A 54 15.91 14.54 3.93
CA ALA A 54 16.01 14.80 2.51
C ALA A 54 14.76 15.50 1.93
N GLY A 55 13.63 15.50 2.66
CA GLY A 55 12.37 16.08 2.18
C GLY A 55 11.78 15.31 0.99
N ILE A 56 12.09 14.01 0.89
CA ILE A 56 11.62 13.14 -0.18
C ILE A 56 10.73 12.04 0.37
N GLY A 57 9.77 11.62 -0.42
CA GLY A 57 8.96 10.47 -0.06
C GLY A 57 8.28 9.87 -1.27
N GLY A 58 7.63 8.74 -1.05
CA GLY A 58 6.82 8.11 -2.07
C GLY A 58 5.82 7.15 -1.48
N MET A 59 4.87 6.78 -2.32
CA MET A 59 3.79 5.86 -1.98
C MET A 59 3.73 4.78 -3.05
N ASN A 60 3.49 3.54 -2.64
CA ASN A 60 3.06 2.48 -3.55
C ASN A 60 1.62 2.08 -3.27
N HIS A 61 1.04 1.35 -4.21
CA HIS A 61 -0.26 0.70 -4.06
C HIS A 61 -0.11 -0.73 -4.56
N PHE A 62 0.13 -1.68 -3.67
CA PHE A 62 0.36 -3.07 -4.06
C PHE A 62 -0.78 -3.98 -3.59
N MET A 63 -0.89 -5.11 -4.27
CA MET A 63 -1.77 -6.19 -3.94
C MET A 63 -1.06 -7.50 -4.29
N LEU A 64 -0.95 -8.40 -3.31
CA LEU A 64 -0.41 -9.72 -3.58
C LEU A 64 -1.36 -10.49 -4.53
N PRO A 65 -0.83 -11.25 -5.49
CA PRO A 65 -1.67 -12.16 -6.27
C PRO A 65 -2.31 -13.21 -5.35
N ASP A 66 -3.55 -13.58 -5.65
CA ASP A 66 -4.26 -14.63 -4.91
C ASP A 66 -3.88 -16.00 -5.48
N ASP A 67 -2.92 -16.64 -4.82
CA ASP A 67 -2.43 -17.99 -5.11
C ASP A 67 -3.32 -19.11 -4.58
N GLY A 68 -4.48 -18.79 -3.96
CA GLY A 68 -5.39 -19.80 -3.43
C GLY A 68 -4.86 -20.52 -2.19
N CYS A 69 -3.73 -20.09 -1.65
CA CYS A 69 -3.14 -20.63 -0.43
C CYS A 69 -3.62 -19.86 0.81
N ASP A 70 -3.71 -20.55 1.94
CA ASP A 70 -4.02 -19.95 3.25
C ASP A 70 -3.02 -18.84 3.61
N ALA A 71 -3.45 -17.92 4.49
CA ALA A 71 -2.62 -16.79 4.91
C ALA A 71 -1.26 -17.20 5.52
N SER A 72 -1.19 -18.40 6.11
CA SER A 72 0.04 -19.00 6.65
C SER A 72 1.01 -19.50 5.57
N HIS A 73 0.54 -19.71 4.34
CA HIS A 73 1.30 -20.27 3.22
C HIS A 73 1.22 -19.37 1.98
N ALA A 74 1.52 -18.08 2.13
CA ALA A 74 1.74 -17.23 0.95
C ALA A 74 2.84 -17.88 0.08
N SER A 75 2.52 -18.16 -1.19
CA SER A 75 3.50 -18.75 -2.12
C SER A 75 4.70 -17.80 -2.31
N SER A 76 5.86 -18.38 -2.62
CA SER A 76 7.09 -17.63 -2.92
C SER A 76 6.83 -16.51 -3.94
N ASP A 77 6.01 -16.76 -4.96
CA ASP A 77 5.75 -15.80 -6.04
C ASP A 77 4.90 -14.60 -5.59
N SER A 78 3.88 -14.83 -4.75
CA SER A 78 3.11 -13.73 -4.14
C SER A 78 4.01 -12.81 -3.32
N MET A 79 4.86 -13.40 -2.47
CA MET A 79 5.80 -12.65 -1.63
C MET A 79 6.83 -11.89 -2.47
N ARG A 80 7.35 -12.50 -3.55
CA ARG A 80 8.26 -11.86 -4.51
C ARG A 80 7.61 -10.64 -5.16
N TYR A 81 6.33 -10.71 -5.48
CA TYR A 81 5.61 -9.59 -6.07
C TYR A 81 5.50 -8.39 -5.11
N GLY A 82 5.06 -8.64 -3.87
CA GLY A 82 5.00 -7.60 -2.85
C GLY A 82 6.38 -7.01 -2.58
N ALA A 83 7.42 -7.86 -2.53
CA ALA A 83 8.79 -7.45 -2.32
C ALA A 83 9.27 -6.53 -3.45
N TYR A 84 8.99 -6.89 -4.70
CA TYR A 84 9.29 -6.06 -5.86
C TYR A 84 8.66 -4.67 -5.76
N ALA A 85 7.37 -4.56 -5.42
CA ALA A 85 6.69 -3.28 -5.31
C ALA A 85 7.27 -2.37 -4.21
N MET A 86 7.76 -2.95 -3.12
CA MET A 86 8.43 -2.23 -2.04
C MET A 86 9.87 -1.85 -2.41
N GLU A 87 10.62 -2.78 -2.98
CA GLU A 87 12.00 -2.61 -3.38
C GLU A 87 12.15 -1.51 -4.44
N VAL A 88 11.29 -1.49 -5.45
CA VAL A 88 11.29 -0.44 -6.47
C VAL A 88 11.12 0.94 -5.84
N LEU A 89 10.14 1.11 -4.95
CA LEU A 89 9.91 2.37 -4.26
C LEU A 89 11.13 2.81 -3.43
N ILE A 90 11.68 1.90 -2.62
CA ILE A 90 12.84 2.17 -1.76
C ILE A 90 14.06 2.58 -2.59
N ASN A 91 14.34 1.83 -3.67
CA ASN A 91 15.50 2.09 -4.51
C ASN A 91 15.37 3.43 -5.26
N GLU A 92 14.16 3.76 -5.74
CA GLU A 92 13.93 5.06 -6.38
C GLU A 92 14.03 6.24 -5.40
N LEU A 93 13.63 6.06 -4.13
CA LEU A 93 13.89 7.06 -3.09
C LEU A 93 15.39 7.23 -2.82
N ILE A 94 16.15 6.13 -2.74
CA ILE A 94 17.60 6.19 -2.54
C ILE A 94 18.29 6.91 -3.71
N LYS A 95 17.92 6.60 -4.95
CA LYS A 95 18.45 7.27 -6.16
C LYS A 95 18.20 8.78 -6.13
N ARG A 96 17.13 9.24 -5.49
CA ARG A 96 16.79 10.67 -5.32
C ARG A 96 17.43 11.31 -4.08
N GLY A 97 18.39 10.63 -3.43
CA GLY A 97 19.14 11.15 -2.29
C GLY A 97 18.60 10.75 -0.92
N GLY A 98 17.60 9.88 -0.88
CA GLY A 98 17.08 9.30 0.36
C GLY A 98 18.07 8.35 1.01
N ARG A 99 18.08 8.31 2.33
CA ARG A 99 18.91 7.38 3.09
C ARG A 99 18.06 6.34 3.79
N ARG A 100 18.34 5.06 3.54
CA ARG A 100 17.54 3.94 4.04
C ARG A 100 17.40 3.96 5.56
N GLU A 101 18.47 4.28 6.27
CA GLU A 101 18.50 4.39 7.73
C GLU A 101 17.63 5.53 8.30
N ARG A 102 17.19 6.47 7.45
CA ARG A 102 16.32 7.59 7.81
C ARG A 102 14.87 7.37 7.41
N PHE A 103 14.58 6.30 6.67
CA PHE A 103 13.24 6.05 6.18
C PHE A 103 12.29 5.71 7.34
N GLU A 104 11.16 6.40 7.33
CA GLU A 104 10.01 6.10 8.16
C GLU A 104 8.84 5.68 7.25
N ALA A 105 8.11 4.65 7.66
CA ALA A 105 6.98 4.13 6.92
C ALA A 105 5.65 4.41 7.62
N LYS A 106 4.62 4.68 6.82
CA LYS A 106 3.22 4.69 7.24
C LYS A 106 2.41 3.80 6.31
N VAL A 107 1.63 2.88 6.85
CA VAL A 107 0.97 1.83 6.05
C VAL A 107 -0.55 1.81 6.27
N PHE A 108 -1.28 1.65 5.18
CA PHE A 108 -2.74 1.80 5.18
C PHE A 108 -3.39 0.79 4.24
N GLY A 109 -4.65 0.41 4.50
CA GLY A 109 -5.43 -0.45 3.62
C GLY A 109 -5.74 -1.83 4.24
N GLY A 110 -5.71 -2.88 3.44
CA GLY A 110 -5.98 -4.25 3.90
C GLY A 110 -7.43 -4.47 4.35
N GLY A 111 -8.36 -3.60 3.96
CA GLY A 111 -9.76 -3.67 4.41
C GLY A 111 -10.56 -4.77 3.71
N ALA A 112 -11.50 -5.38 4.44
CA ALA A 112 -12.47 -6.32 3.91
C ALA A 112 -13.71 -5.58 3.40
N VAL A 113 -13.69 -5.18 2.13
CA VAL A 113 -14.76 -4.36 1.51
C VAL A 113 -15.96 -5.21 1.09
N LEU A 114 -15.73 -6.46 0.67
CA LEU A 114 -16.78 -7.42 0.37
C LEU A 114 -16.98 -8.37 1.55
N ALA A 115 -18.24 -8.66 1.87
CA ALA A 115 -18.62 -9.73 2.78
C ALA A 115 -18.34 -11.08 2.11
N GLY A 116 -17.25 -11.73 2.47
CA GLY A 116 -16.83 -13.03 1.95
C GLY A 116 -15.45 -13.42 2.49
N MET A 117 -15.21 -14.73 2.65
CA MET A 117 -13.95 -15.22 3.24
C MET A 117 -12.73 -14.85 2.39
N THR A 118 -12.86 -14.79 1.07
CA THR A 118 -11.74 -14.56 0.14
C THR A 118 -11.15 -13.15 0.25
N THR A 119 -11.97 -12.10 0.34
CA THR A 119 -11.48 -10.71 0.48
C THR A 119 -10.88 -10.43 1.84
N ILE A 120 -11.43 -11.07 2.90
CA ILE A 120 -10.88 -11.01 4.26
C ILE A 120 -9.45 -11.59 4.25
N ASN A 121 -9.27 -12.78 3.65
CA ASN A 121 -7.96 -13.44 3.56
C ASN A 121 -6.92 -12.61 2.80
N ILE A 122 -7.31 -11.93 1.70
CA ILE A 122 -6.37 -11.10 0.91
C ILE A 122 -5.90 -9.88 1.71
N GLY A 123 -6.81 -9.17 2.38
CA GLY A 123 -6.48 -7.97 3.16
C GLY A 123 -5.52 -8.28 4.33
N ASP A 124 -5.76 -9.39 5.02
CA ASP A 124 -4.90 -9.85 6.12
C ASP A 124 -3.50 -10.24 5.63
N ARG A 125 -3.42 -10.98 4.51
CA ARG A 125 -2.14 -11.35 3.88
C ARG A 125 -1.32 -10.15 3.46
N ASN A 126 -1.93 -9.16 2.82
CA ASN A 126 -1.25 -7.93 2.41
C ASN A 126 -0.73 -7.15 3.63
N SER A 127 -1.53 -7.11 4.70
CA SER A 127 -1.20 -6.42 5.96
C SER A 127 -0.06 -7.11 6.71
N GLU A 128 -0.05 -8.44 6.76
CA GLU A 128 1.05 -9.18 7.38
C GLU A 128 2.34 -9.05 6.56
N PHE A 129 2.23 -9.17 5.23
CA PHE A 129 3.36 -9.01 4.33
C PHE A 129 4.07 -7.66 4.52
N VAL A 130 3.33 -6.54 4.51
CA VAL A 130 3.96 -5.21 4.62
C VAL A 130 4.70 -5.04 5.95
N ARG A 131 4.13 -5.55 7.05
CA ARG A 131 4.75 -5.47 8.38
C ARG A 131 6.04 -6.28 8.43
N ARG A 132 6.01 -7.53 7.94
CA ARG A 132 7.20 -8.39 7.89
C ARG A 132 8.28 -7.80 6.99
N TYR A 133 7.92 -7.33 5.81
CA TYR A 133 8.85 -6.73 4.86
C TYR A 133 9.57 -5.51 5.46
N LEU A 134 8.82 -4.56 6.03
CA LEU A 134 9.39 -3.35 6.63
C LEU A 134 10.27 -3.67 7.85
N ALA A 135 9.90 -4.67 8.65
CA ALA A 135 10.73 -5.13 9.77
C ALA A 135 12.07 -5.72 9.30
N LEU A 136 12.07 -6.53 8.24
CA LEU A 136 13.29 -7.08 7.63
C LEU A 136 14.20 -5.98 7.06
N GLU A 137 13.61 -4.99 6.38
CA GLU A 137 14.33 -3.82 5.86
C GLU A 137 14.73 -2.81 6.95
N LYS A 138 14.39 -3.07 8.22
CA LYS A 138 14.65 -2.19 9.37
C LYS A 138 14.06 -0.78 9.21
N ILE A 139 12.97 -0.66 8.46
CA ILE A 139 12.23 0.59 8.28
C ILE A 139 11.11 0.63 9.32
N ARG A 140 11.16 1.61 10.22
CA ARG A 140 10.18 1.71 11.32
C ARG A 140 8.83 2.16 10.78
N ILE A 141 7.78 1.45 11.19
CA ILE A 141 6.38 1.87 10.97
C ILE A 141 6.03 2.89 12.07
N VAL A 142 5.82 4.14 11.69
CA VAL A 142 5.46 5.22 12.63
C VAL A 142 3.94 5.43 12.74
N ALA A 143 3.17 4.96 11.75
CA ALA A 143 1.72 4.93 11.82
C ALA A 143 1.16 3.80 10.94
N GLU A 144 0.07 3.16 11.37
CA GLU A 144 -0.66 2.21 10.54
C GLU A 144 -2.18 2.28 10.78
N ASP A 145 -2.96 2.11 9.71
CA ASP A 145 -4.41 1.81 9.75
C ASP A 145 -4.70 0.73 8.71
N LEU A 146 -4.44 -0.51 9.11
CA LEU A 146 -4.59 -1.73 8.32
C LEU A 146 -5.86 -2.49 8.75
N GLN A 147 -6.33 -3.41 7.91
CA GLN A 147 -7.44 -4.34 8.18
C GLN A 147 -8.79 -3.63 8.40
N GLY A 148 -9.82 -4.32 8.89
CA GLY A 148 -11.14 -3.73 9.19
C GLY A 148 -12.09 -3.66 8.00
N ALA A 149 -13.35 -3.25 8.25
CA ALA A 149 -14.47 -3.43 7.32
C ALA A 149 -14.66 -2.30 6.29
N HIS A 150 -13.85 -1.24 6.33
CA HIS A 150 -14.10 -0.05 5.51
C HIS A 150 -12.95 0.21 4.52
N PRO A 151 -13.27 0.53 3.26
CA PRO A 151 -12.28 1.06 2.34
C PRO A 151 -11.80 2.44 2.80
N ARG A 152 -10.60 2.81 2.38
CA ARG A 152 -9.91 4.02 2.83
C ARG A 152 -9.38 4.81 1.66
N LYS A 153 -9.68 6.11 1.64
CA LYS A 153 -8.95 7.06 0.82
C LYS A 153 -7.74 7.56 1.61
N VAL A 154 -6.56 7.44 1.02
CA VAL A 154 -5.29 7.88 1.60
C VAL A 154 -4.76 9.03 0.75
N ALA A 155 -4.39 10.12 1.42
CA ALA A 155 -3.69 11.25 0.81
C ALA A 155 -2.37 11.47 1.56
N PHE A 156 -1.26 11.32 0.87
CA PHE A 156 0.09 11.43 1.42
C PHE A 156 0.80 12.65 0.84
N MET A 157 1.42 13.44 1.70
CA MET A 157 2.26 14.59 1.32
C MET A 157 3.73 14.17 1.48
N PRO A 158 4.43 13.78 0.39
CA PRO A 158 5.74 13.14 0.48
C PRO A 158 6.81 14.02 1.10
N ARG A 159 6.76 15.33 0.85
CA ARG A 159 7.73 16.29 1.39
C ARG A 159 7.69 16.39 2.91
N SER A 160 6.48 16.46 3.48
CA SER A 160 6.28 16.62 4.93
C SER A 160 6.14 15.30 5.69
N GLY A 161 5.85 14.21 4.97
CA GLY A 161 5.54 12.90 5.56
C GLY A 161 4.12 12.81 6.12
N GLN A 162 3.28 13.85 5.99
CA GLN A 162 1.92 13.85 6.52
C GLN A 162 1.01 12.93 5.70
N VAL A 163 0.13 12.21 6.39
CA VAL A 163 -0.88 11.36 5.76
C VAL A 163 -2.24 11.70 6.33
N MET A 164 -3.24 11.81 5.46
CA MET A 164 -4.64 11.89 5.81
C MET A 164 -5.36 10.65 5.32
N VAL A 165 -6.15 10.06 6.21
CA VAL A 165 -6.94 8.85 5.93
C VAL A 165 -8.40 9.16 6.15
N LYS A 166 -9.23 8.89 5.14
CA LYS A 166 -10.68 8.95 5.24
C LYS A 166 -11.25 7.55 5.06
N LYS A 167 -11.82 6.99 6.13
CA LYS A 167 -12.65 5.78 6.05
C LYS A 167 -13.92 6.12 5.29
N LEU A 168 -14.20 5.37 4.24
CA LEU A 168 -15.39 5.58 3.41
C LEU A 168 -16.55 4.84 4.07
N LYS A 169 -17.64 5.57 4.34
CA LYS A 169 -18.79 5.09 5.12
C LYS A 169 -19.59 4.00 4.39
N THR A 170 -19.40 3.89 3.08
CA THR A 170 -20.13 2.94 2.26
C THR A 170 -19.20 1.78 1.94
N ALA A 171 -19.60 0.57 2.36
CA ALA A 171 -19.13 -0.67 1.74
C ALA A 171 -19.54 -0.77 0.24
N HIS A 172 -20.07 0.31 -0.34
CA HIS A 172 -20.55 0.49 -1.71
C HIS A 172 -19.98 1.75 -2.36
N ASP A 173 -18.71 2.12 -2.11
CA ASP A 173 -18.03 2.95 -3.12
C ASP A 173 -17.96 2.06 -4.39
N PRO A 174 -18.75 2.36 -5.45
CA PRO A 174 -18.92 1.44 -6.57
C PRO A 174 -17.58 1.13 -7.22
N VAL A 175 -16.66 2.11 -7.24
CA VAL A 175 -15.31 1.92 -7.80
C VAL A 175 -14.51 0.89 -7.01
N VAL A 176 -14.64 0.90 -5.68
CA VAL A 176 -13.92 -0.08 -4.84
C VAL A 176 -14.61 -1.44 -4.89
N VAL A 177 -15.94 -1.47 -4.80
CA VAL A 177 -16.71 -2.72 -4.83
C VAL A 177 -16.54 -3.43 -6.16
N GLU A 178 -16.75 -2.76 -7.29
CA GLU A 178 -16.57 -3.34 -8.62
C GLU A 178 -15.15 -3.87 -8.79
N ARG A 179 -14.14 -3.11 -8.31
CA ARG A 179 -12.74 -3.56 -8.35
C ARG A 179 -12.52 -4.82 -7.53
N GLU A 180 -13.03 -4.89 -6.30
CA GLU A 180 -12.87 -6.06 -5.43
C GLU A 180 -13.71 -7.25 -5.94
N GLN A 181 -14.89 -7.02 -6.53
CA GLN A 181 -15.71 -8.08 -7.13
C GLN A 181 -15.05 -8.64 -8.38
N ALA A 182 -14.50 -7.78 -9.24
CA ALA A 182 -13.72 -8.18 -10.40
C ALA A 182 -12.41 -8.89 -10.04
N LEU A 183 -12.02 -8.93 -8.76
CA LEU A 183 -10.91 -9.74 -8.27
C LEU A 183 -11.40 -11.12 -7.78
N VAL A 184 -12.52 -11.16 -7.07
CA VAL A 184 -13.11 -12.40 -6.53
C VAL A 184 -13.73 -13.27 -7.63
N GLN A 185 -14.41 -12.66 -8.61
CA GLN A 185 -15.15 -13.36 -9.67
C GLN A 185 -14.25 -13.90 -10.79
N ARG A 186 -12.92 -13.83 -10.64
CA ARG A 186 -11.99 -14.28 -11.68
C ARG A 186 -11.89 -15.80 -11.73
N THR A 187 -11.79 -16.32 -12.94
CA THR A 187 -11.61 -17.75 -13.15
C THR A 187 -10.21 -18.19 -12.69
N PRO A 188 -10.00 -19.49 -12.39
CA PRO A 188 -8.67 -20.02 -12.09
C PRO A 188 -7.63 -19.71 -13.20
N GLU A 189 -8.06 -19.71 -14.46
CA GLU A 189 -7.21 -19.39 -15.62
C GLU A 189 -6.76 -17.93 -15.61
N GLU A 190 -7.67 -16.98 -15.36
CA GLU A 190 -7.34 -15.55 -15.25
C GLU A 190 -6.43 -15.25 -14.06
N ARG A 191 -6.57 -16.02 -12.98
CA ARG A 191 -5.69 -15.95 -11.80
C ARG A 191 -4.29 -16.46 -12.14
N ALA A 192 -4.19 -17.57 -12.87
CA ALA A 192 -2.92 -18.13 -13.32
C ALA A 192 -2.19 -17.19 -14.29
N GLU A 193 -2.91 -16.58 -15.24
CA GLU A 193 -2.33 -15.60 -16.17
C GLU A 193 -1.78 -14.36 -15.43
N ARG A 194 -2.51 -13.84 -14.44
CA ARG A 194 -2.05 -12.72 -13.62
C ARG A 194 -0.80 -13.08 -12.83
N LEU A 195 -0.74 -14.28 -12.26
CA LEU A 195 0.44 -14.77 -11.56
C LEU A 195 1.64 -14.88 -12.52
N ALA A 196 1.43 -15.41 -13.73
CA ALA A 196 2.47 -15.49 -14.76
C ALA A 196 2.98 -14.10 -15.17
N LYS A 197 2.09 -13.11 -15.36
CA LYS A 197 2.46 -11.73 -15.67
C LYS A 197 3.19 -11.05 -14.51
N ALA A 198 2.76 -11.30 -13.28
CA ALA A 198 3.45 -10.82 -12.09
C ALA A 198 4.87 -11.41 -12.00
N ARG A 199 5.02 -12.72 -12.25
CA ARG A 199 6.30 -13.43 -12.27
C ARG A 199 7.24 -12.90 -13.35
N ALA A 200 6.76 -12.75 -14.58
CA ALA A 200 7.56 -12.20 -15.69
C ALA A 200 8.09 -10.79 -15.38
N ARG A 201 7.28 -9.96 -14.71
CA ARG A 201 7.70 -8.61 -14.30
C ARG A 201 8.81 -8.64 -13.25
N VAL A 202 8.74 -9.55 -12.29
CA VAL A 202 9.77 -9.72 -11.27
C VAL A 202 11.07 -10.25 -11.89
N GLU A 203 11.00 -11.25 -12.77
CA GLU A 203 12.17 -11.85 -13.42
C GLU A 203 12.91 -10.87 -14.35
N LEU A 204 12.18 -10.03 -15.08
CA LEU A 204 12.76 -8.99 -15.93
C LEU A 204 13.64 -7.99 -15.14
N PHE A 205 13.34 -7.81 -13.86
CA PHE A 205 14.07 -6.89 -12.99
C PHE A 205 15.28 -7.53 -12.30
N GLN A 206 15.17 -8.82 -11.92
CA GLN A 206 16.27 -9.55 -11.27
C GLN A 206 17.49 -9.75 -12.16
N SER A 207 17.34 -9.66 -13.49
CA SER A 207 18.48 -9.70 -14.42
C SER A 207 19.50 -8.55 -14.23
N ASN A 208 19.15 -7.49 -13.47
CA ASN A 208 20.01 -6.34 -13.17
C ASN A 208 20.27 -6.07 -11.67
N ALA A 209 19.80 -6.92 -10.75
CA ALA A 209 20.00 -6.72 -9.31
C ALA A 209 20.19 -8.06 -8.58
N LYS A 210 21.28 -8.21 -7.81
CA LYS A 210 21.48 -9.38 -6.94
C LYS A 210 20.44 -9.36 -5.81
N PRO A 211 19.53 -10.33 -5.72
CA PRO A 211 18.57 -10.38 -4.63
C PRO A 211 19.26 -10.94 -3.38
N ARG A 212 19.03 -10.28 -2.23
CA ARG A 212 19.30 -10.87 -0.91
C ARG A 212 17.97 -11.12 -0.21
N ALA A 213 17.21 -12.08 -0.71
CA ALA A 213 16.04 -12.61 -0.05
C ALA A 213 16.46 -13.88 0.71
N GLU A 214 16.89 -13.75 1.96
CA GLU A 214 17.10 -14.91 2.84
C GLU A 214 15.74 -15.44 3.30
N SER A 215 15.58 -16.76 3.27
CA SER A 215 14.32 -17.50 3.42
C SER A 215 13.60 -17.23 4.75
N PHE A 216 12.29 -16.99 4.65
CA PHE A 216 11.37 -16.71 5.76
C PHE A 216 11.27 -17.89 6.74
N THR A 217 11.81 -17.72 7.95
CA THR A 217 11.45 -18.54 9.12
C THR A 217 10.93 -17.60 10.21
N THR A 218 9.72 -17.87 10.69
CA THR A 218 8.96 -17.00 11.59
C THR A 218 9.30 -17.31 13.05
N ASN A 219 9.66 -16.29 13.83
CA ASN A 219 9.54 -16.31 15.28
C ASN A 219 9.01 -14.96 15.76
N ALA A 220 7.80 -14.96 16.35
CA ALA A 220 7.06 -13.76 16.70
C ALA A 220 7.16 -13.48 18.22
N SER A 221 7.44 -12.22 18.58
CA SER A 221 7.25 -11.67 19.92
C SER A 221 6.61 -10.28 19.81
N ALA A 222 5.58 -10.04 20.61
CA ALA A 222 4.66 -8.92 20.54
C ALA A 222 5.16 -7.68 21.31
N ALA A 223 4.97 -6.49 20.74
CA ALA A 223 5.17 -5.21 21.43
C ALA A 223 3.97 -4.26 21.23
N LYS A 224 3.60 -3.55 22.31
CA LYS A 224 2.42 -2.68 22.46
C LYS A 224 2.46 -1.44 21.54
N ARG A 225 1.30 -1.09 20.97
CA ARG A 225 1.06 0.04 20.04
C ARG A 225 0.56 1.31 20.75
N PRO A 226 0.98 2.52 20.35
CA PRO A 226 0.35 3.77 20.76
C PRO A 226 -0.83 4.16 19.82
N ARG A 227 -1.70 5.04 20.34
CA ARG A 227 -3.06 5.35 19.87
C ARG A 227 -3.08 6.39 18.74
N VAL A 228 -3.80 6.11 17.65
CA VAL A 228 -4.10 7.03 16.55
C VAL A 228 -5.30 7.90 16.93
N GLU A 229 -5.19 9.23 16.81
CA GLU A 229 -6.31 10.15 17.00
C GLU A 229 -7.24 10.16 15.78
N LEU A 230 -8.47 9.70 15.98
CA LEU A 230 -9.58 9.82 15.04
C LEU A 230 -10.33 11.12 15.34
N PHE A 231 -10.19 12.13 14.49
CA PHE A 231 -11.02 13.34 14.58
C PHE A 231 -12.43 13.03 14.07
N THR A 232 -13.39 12.95 15.00
CA THR A 232 -14.83 13.01 14.70
C THR A 232 -15.30 14.44 14.94
N SER A 233 -15.94 15.02 13.93
CA SER A 233 -16.55 16.35 14.00
C SER A 233 -17.78 16.32 14.92
N ARG A 234 -17.72 17.00 16.08
CA ARG A 234 -18.92 17.35 16.85
C ARG A 234 -19.60 18.55 16.19
N LEU A 235 -20.74 18.31 15.56
CA LEU A 235 -21.76 19.34 15.35
C LEU A 235 -22.41 19.62 16.71
N LYS A 236 -22.24 20.84 17.22
CA LYS A 236 -23.15 21.42 18.20
C LYS A 236 -24.29 22.04 17.40
N THR A 237 -25.49 21.49 17.54
CA THR A 237 -26.72 22.27 17.35
C THR A 237 -27.15 22.79 18.72
N VAL A 238 -27.38 24.10 18.75
CA VAL A 238 -27.93 24.91 19.83
C VAL A 238 -29.28 25.39 19.30
N GLU A 239 -30.37 25.17 20.05
CA GLU A 239 -31.66 25.91 20.08
C GLU A 239 -32.66 25.04 20.86
N GLU A 240 -33.04 25.41 22.09
CA GLU A 240 -34.11 26.35 22.49
C GLU A 240 -35.52 25.73 22.48
N ALA A 241 -35.98 25.34 23.68
CA ALA A 241 -37.27 25.68 24.32
C ALA A 241 -37.37 24.96 25.67
#